data_AF-A0A7C9LI05-F1
#
_entry.id   AF-A0A7C9LI05-F1
#
_cell.length_a   1.000
_cell.length_b   1.000
_cell.length_c   1.000
_cell.angle_alpha   90.00
_cell.angle_beta   90.00
_cell.angle_gamma   90.00
#
_symmetry.space_group_name_H-M   'P 1'
#
loop_
_entity.id
_entity.type
_entity.pdbx_description
1 polymer ?
#
loop_
_entity_poly.entity_id
_entity_poly.type
_entity_poly.pdbx_seq_one_letter_code
_entity_poly.pdbx_strand_id
1 'polypeptide(L)'
;MEDAIVRRKWKYTPIPATRWSVESRLQHPSNGTACFGAMPEVVHAGRTIFAGGDIVLRYGRHTGSRFSQNGFGFRHIWARRFHHVAEHGEAMDAVCEFVAGILRPGAHVYWETGRRVAIFCNANGEVIVEERGTAERPFYSIVTAIRHPVKPKGSRLGALG
;
A
#
# COMPACT_ATOMS: atom_id res chain seq x y z
N MET A 1 39.68 8.87 23.38
CA MET A 1 38.78 8.06 24.22
C MET A 1 37.47 7.98 23.45
N GLU A 2 37.27 6.85 22.79
CA GLU A 2 36.32 6.65 21.69
C GLU A 2 34.85 6.79 22.11
N ASP A 3 34.09 7.49 21.26
CA ASP A 3 32.64 7.60 21.31
C ASP A 3 31.99 6.22 21.21
N ALA A 4 31.41 5.77 22.32
CA ALA A 4 30.61 4.56 22.36
C ALA A 4 29.29 4.79 21.61
N ILE A 5 29.27 4.40 20.33
CA ILE A 5 28.09 4.28 19.50
C ILE A 5 27.07 3.38 20.23
N VAL A 6 26.02 4.02 20.77
CA VAL A 6 24.85 3.32 21.29
C VAL A 6 24.16 2.61 20.12
N ARG A 7 24.53 1.35 19.90
CA ARG A 7 23.77 0.43 19.05
C ARG A 7 22.42 0.21 19.70
N ARG A 8 21.41 1.04 19.35
CA ARG A 8 20.01 0.81 19.72
C ARG A 8 19.60 -0.55 19.16
N LYS A 9 19.66 -1.57 20.02
CA LYS A 9 19.20 -2.93 19.74
C LYS A 9 17.69 -2.85 19.56
N TRP A 10 17.25 -3.03 18.32
CA TRP A 10 15.84 -3.05 17.97
C TRP A 10 15.14 -4.18 18.73
N LYS A 11 14.17 -3.85 19.58
CA LYS A 11 13.25 -4.83 20.16
C LYS A 11 12.10 -4.95 19.18
N TYR A 12 12.09 -6.01 18.38
CA TYR A 12 10.87 -6.47 17.74
C TYR A 12 9.83 -6.66 18.84
N THR A 13 8.85 -5.77 18.93
CA THR A 13 7.70 -6.01 19.80
C THR A 13 6.90 -7.12 19.14
N PRO A 14 6.69 -8.28 19.80
CA PRO A 14 5.87 -9.32 19.23
C PRO A 14 4.49 -8.74 18.91
N ILE A 15 4.09 -8.82 17.65
CA ILE A 15 2.71 -8.53 17.25
C ILE A 15 1.82 -9.39 18.14
N PRO A 16 0.85 -8.82 18.89
CA PRO A 16 0.00 -9.61 19.77
C PRO A 16 -0.66 -10.71 18.94
N ALA A 17 -0.32 -11.96 19.27
CA ALA A 17 -0.85 -13.12 18.60
C ALA A 17 -2.33 -13.20 18.95
N THR A 18 -3.22 -12.69 18.07
CA THR A 18 -4.61 -13.19 17.85
C THR A 18 -5.53 -12.25 17.04
N ARG A 19 -5.23 -10.96 16.80
CA ARG A 19 -6.24 -10.07 16.15
C ARG A 19 -6.20 -10.00 14.62
N TRP A 20 -5.04 -10.14 13.99
CA TRP A 20 -4.87 -9.82 12.57
C TRP A 20 -4.30 -10.99 11.77
N SER A 21 -5.04 -11.45 10.76
CA SER A 21 -4.52 -12.38 9.76
C SER A 21 -3.83 -11.61 8.63
N VAL A 22 -3.01 -12.29 7.82
CA VAL A 22 -2.37 -11.68 6.63
C VAL A 22 -3.42 -11.07 5.69
N GLU A 23 -4.62 -11.64 5.65
CA GLU A 23 -5.72 -11.24 4.78
C GLU A 23 -6.66 -10.20 5.41
N SER A 24 -6.50 -9.89 6.70
CA SER A 24 -7.30 -8.88 7.38
C SER A 24 -7.23 -7.54 6.63
N ARG A 25 -8.39 -6.97 6.30
CA ARG A 25 -8.49 -5.66 5.67
C ARG A 25 -8.52 -4.59 6.76
N LEU A 26 -7.66 -3.59 6.63
CA LEU A 26 -7.62 -2.46 7.54
C LEU A 26 -8.70 -1.44 7.15
N GLN A 27 -9.10 -0.64 8.13
CA GLN A 27 -10.15 0.36 7.96
C GLN A 27 -9.54 1.70 7.54
N HIS A 28 -10.20 2.35 6.59
CA HIS A 28 -9.89 3.70 6.18
C HIS A 28 -10.17 4.67 7.34
N PRO A 29 -9.24 5.59 7.66
CA PRO A 29 -9.28 6.34 8.91
C PRO A 29 -10.48 7.29 9.03
N SER A 30 -11.00 7.81 7.92
CA SER A 30 -12.10 8.79 7.96
C SER A 30 -13.51 8.20 7.96
N ASN A 31 -13.68 6.96 7.49
CA ASN A 31 -15.01 6.39 7.25
C ASN A 31 -15.20 4.98 7.84
N GLY A 32 -14.15 4.37 8.39
CA GLY A 32 -14.21 3.05 9.03
C GLY A 32 -14.44 1.87 8.08
N THR A 33 -14.56 2.11 6.77
CA THR A 33 -14.75 1.06 5.76
C THR A 33 -13.41 0.44 5.37
N ALA A 34 -13.43 -0.75 4.76
CA ALA A 34 -12.21 -1.38 4.24
C ALA A 34 -11.73 -0.81 2.88
N CYS A 35 -12.48 0.14 2.31
CA CYS A 35 -12.22 0.71 1.00
C CYS A 35 -11.43 2.01 1.13
N PHE A 36 -10.25 2.04 0.52
CA PHE A 36 -9.37 3.21 0.47
C PHE A 36 -9.51 4.02 -0.83
N GLY A 37 -10.33 3.54 -1.76
CA GLY A 37 -10.58 4.15 -3.06
C GLY A 37 -11.12 3.11 -4.03
N ALA A 38 -11.67 3.56 -5.15
CA ALA A 38 -12.17 2.67 -6.20
C ALA A 38 -11.31 2.80 -7.46
N MET A 39 -10.76 1.68 -7.90
CA MET A 39 -10.09 1.61 -9.20
C MET A 39 -11.18 1.66 -10.29
N PRO A 40 -11.06 2.55 -11.29
CA PRO A 40 -11.99 2.58 -12.41
C PRO A 40 -11.78 1.36 -13.32
N GLU A 41 -12.84 0.96 -14.02
CA GLU A 41 -12.68 0.06 -15.15
C GLU A 41 -11.89 0.78 -16.26
N VAL A 42 -10.82 0.16 -16.72
CA VAL A 42 -9.95 0.70 -17.77
C VAL A 42 -10.02 -0.18 -18.99
N VAL A 43 -10.57 0.40 -20.06
CA VAL A 43 -10.57 -0.19 -21.40
C VAL A 43 -9.46 0.48 -22.22
N HIS A 44 -8.52 -0.31 -22.73
CA HIS A 44 -7.45 0.17 -23.61
C HIS A 44 -7.43 -0.64 -24.90
N ALA A 45 -7.35 0.05 -26.04
CA ALA A 45 -7.35 -0.56 -27.37
C ALA A 45 -8.51 -1.57 -27.60
N GLY A 46 -9.70 -1.26 -27.07
CA GLY A 46 -10.89 -2.10 -27.21
C GLY A 46 -10.90 -3.38 -26.36
N ARG A 47 -9.97 -3.52 -25.41
CA ARG A 47 -9.93 -4.64 -24.45
C ARG A 47 -9.92 -4.08 -23.03
N THR A 48 -10.73 -4.66 -22.14
CA THR A 48 -10.66 -4.35 -20.71
C THR A 48 -9.31 -4.85 -20.19
N ILE A 49 -8.49 -3.92 -19.69
CA ILE A 49 -7.17 -4.25 -19.14
C ILE A 49 -7.26 -4.38 -17.62
N PHE A 50 -8.11 -3.56 -17.00
CA PHE A 50 -8.35 -3.58 -15.55
C PHE A 50 -9.85 -3.46 -15.30
N ALA A 51 -10.41 -4.39 -14.52
CA ALA A 51 -11.79 -4.31 -14.10
C ALA A 51 -11.95 -3.28 -12.97
N GLY A 52 -13.13 -2.66 -12.84
CA GLY A 52 -13.39 -1.78 -11.71
C GLY A 52 -13.42 -2.56 -10.38
N GLY A 53 -12.90 -1.98 -9.29
CA GLY A 53 -12.93 -2.65 -7.99
C GLY A 53 -12.36 -1.85 -6.82
N ASP A 54 -12.71 -2.27 -5.60
CA ASP A 54 -12.27 -1.63 -4.37
C ASP A 54 -10.76 -1.78 -4.17
N ILE A 55 -10.11 -0.69 -3.76
CA ILE A 55 -8.72 -0.68 -3.31
C ILE A 55 -8.70 -0.91 -1.80
N VAL A 56 -8.01 -1.96 -1.37
CA VAL A 56 -7.99 -2.41 0.03
C VAL A 56 -6.57 -2.48 0.57
N LEU A 57 -6.39 -2.00 1.80
CA LEU A 57 -5.15 -2.20 2.55
C LEU A 57 -5.28 -3.47 3.40
N ARG A 58 -4.52 -4.51 3.06
CA ARG A 58 -4.42 -5.71 3.89
C ARG A 58 -3.35 -5.56 4.97
N TYR A 59 -3.50 -6.28 6.07
CA TYR A 59 -2.49 -6.38 7.13
C TYR A 59 -1.16 -6.89 6.55
N GLY A 60 -1.25 -7.91 5.69
CA GLY A 60 -0.17 -8.31 4.81
C GLY A 60 1.02 -8.96 5.51
N ARG A 61 2.16 -8.96 4.83
CA ARG A 61 3.40 -9.57 5.33
C ARG A 61 4.61 -8.91 4.71
N HIS A 62 5.72 -8.96 5.44
CA HIS A 62 7.04 -8.65 4.91
C HIS A 62 7.94 -9.86 5.10
N THR A 63 8.65 -10.27 4.04
CA THR A 63 9.51 -11.44 4.06
C THR A 63 10.93 -11.04 3.69
N GLY A 64 11.91 -11.47 4.49
CA GLY A 64 13.33 -11.19 4.30
C GLY A 64 13.83 -10.02 5.14
N SER A 65 15.02 -9.50 4.81
CA SER A 65 15.59 -8.34 5.48
C SER A 65 14.79 -7.08 5.16
N ARG A 66 15.02 -6.02 5.93
CA ARG A 66 14.33 -4.73 5.73
C ARG A 66 14.48 -4.10 4.34
N PHE A 67 15.56 -4.42 3.63
CA PHE A 67 15.79 -3.93 2.26
C PHE A 67 15.08 -4.78 1.21
N SER A 68 14.49 -5.91 1.62
CA SER A 68 13.72 -6.80 0.76
C SER A 68 12.52 -6.07 0.16
N GLN A 69 12.34 -6.26 -1.14
CA GLN A 69 11.14 -5.81 -1.84
C GLN A 69 10.00 -6.83 -1.70
N ASN A 70 10.23 -7.94 -0.98
CA ASN A 70 9.26 -9.03 -0.85
C ASN A 70 8.29 -8.74 0.30
N GLY A 71 7.01 -8.63 -0.06
CA GLY A 71 5.93 -8.39 0.88
C GLY A 71 4.79 -7.60 0.24
N PHE A 72 3.74 -7.37 1.03
CA PHE A 72 2.62 -6.50 0.67
C PHE A 72 1.91 -5.98 1.93
N GLY A 73 1.08 -4.96 1.76
CA GLY A 73 0.18 -4.45 2.79
C GLY A 73 0.89 -3.72 3.93
N PHE A 74 0.17 -3.52 5.04
CA PHE A 74 0.62 -2.75 6.19
C PHE A 74 1.98 -3.19 6.70
N ARG A 75 2.20 -4.49 6.98
CA ARG A 75 3.48 -4.97 7.53
C ARG A 75 4.66 -4.66 6.61
N HIS A 76 4.45 -4.69 5.29
CA HIS A 76 5.49 -4.35 4.32
C HIS A 76 5.77 -2.84 4.29
N ILE A 77 4.72 -2.02 4.28
CA ILE A 77 4.85 -0.56 4.29
C ILE A 77 5.50 -0.11 5.60
N TRP A 78 5.08 -0.65 6.74
CA TRP A 78 5.64 -0.34 8.05
C TRP A 78 7.13 -0.67 8.11
N ALA A 79 7.51 -1.91 7.80
CA ALA A 79 8.90 -2.35 7.87
C ALA A 79 9.85 -1.53 6.98
N ARG A 80 9.36 -0.99 5.87
CA ARG A 80 10.20 -0.25 4.91
C ARG A 80 10.17 1.25 5.11
N ARG A 81 8.99 1.83 5.37
CA ARG A 81 8.75 3.27 5.28
C ARG A 81 8.48 3.93 6.62
N PHE A 82 7.84 3.19 7.54
CA PHE A 82 7.50 3.67 8.89
C PHE A 82 8.27 2.94 9.99
N HIS A 83 9.41 2.35 9.64
CA HIS A 83 10.23 1.52 10.51
C HIS A 83 10.77 2.23 11.76
N HIS A 84 10.66 3.57 11.80
CA HIS A 84 11.03 4.42 12.92
C HIS A 84 9.91 4.50 13.98
N VAL A 85 8.67 4.19 13.59
CA VAL A 85 7.52 4.05 14.50
C VAL A 85 7.60 2.66 15.13
N ALA A 86 7.82 2.62 16.45
CA ALA A 86 8.06 1.37 17.18
C ALA A 86 6.76 0.68 17.61
N GLU A 87 5.72 1.46 17.92
CA GLU A 87 4.43 0.97 18.36
C GLU A 87 3.59 0.54 17.14
N HIS A 88 2.90 -0.58 17.26
CA HIS A 88 2.17 -1.21 16.15
C HIS A 88 0.89 -0.45 15.79
N GLY A 89 0.11 -0.02 16.78
CA GLY A 89 -1.10 0.78 16.58
C GLY A 89 -0.79 2.12 15.94
N GLU A 90 0.17 2.87 16.48
CA GLU A 90 0.64 4.14 15.91
C GLU A 90 1.14 3.98 14.48
N ALA A 91 1.88 2.90 14.20
CA ALA A 91 2.32 2.61 12.84
C ALA A 91 1.15 2.28 11.91
N MET A 92 0.14 1.56 12.41
CA MET A 92 -1.06 1.23 11.65
C MET A 92 -1.82 2.48 11.27
N ASP A 93 -2.07 3.36 12.23
CA ASP A 93 -2.77 4.63 12.02
C ASP A 93 -2.00 5.50 11.02
N ALA A 94 -0.69 5.69 11.23
CA ALA A 94 0.16 6.47 10.34
C ALA A 94 0.21 5.92 8.91
N VAL A 95 0.22 4.58 8.73
CA VAL A 95 0.18 3.96 7.41
C VAL A 95 -1.19 4.14 6.75
N CYS A 96 -2.28 3.93 7.49
CA CYS A 96 -3.64 4.13 7.00
C CYS A 96 -3.86 5.58 6.55
N GLU A 97 -3.46 6.56 7.36
CA GLU A 97 -3.52 7.98 7.01
C GLU A 97 -2.68 8.32 5.79
N PHE A 98 -1.46 7.79 5.70
CA PHE A 98 -0.59 8.02 4.56
C PHE A 98 -1.17 7.47 3.26
N VAL A 99 -1.68 6.24 3.29
CA VAL A 99 -2.32 5.60 2.12
C VAL A 99 -3.58 6.37 1.71
N ALA A 100 -4.44 6.73 2.66
CA ALA A 100 -5.64 7.54 2.42
C ALA A 100 -5.30 8.93 1.83
N GLY A 101 -4.19 9.52 2.28
CA GLY A 101 -3.68 10.79 1.76
C GLY A 101 -3.27 10.72 0.28
N ILE A 102 -2.82 9.56 -0.19
CA ILE A 102 -2.48 9.30 -1.59
C ILE A 102 -3.74 8.94 -2.39
N LEU A 103 -4.57 8.03 -1.90
CA LEU A 103 -5.74 7.51 -2.62
C LEU A 103 -6.96 8.46 -2.52
N ARG A 104 -6.82 9.66 -3.08
CA ARG A 104 -7.89 10.64 -3.18
C ARG A 104 -8.58 10.57 -4.55
N PRO A 105 -9.85 10.98 -4.66
CA PRO A 105 -10.49 11.19 -5.95
C PRO A 105 -9.63 12.07 -6.86
N GLY A 106 -9.52 11.68 -8.13
CA GLY A 106 -8.66 12.35 -9.12
C GLY A 106 -7.19 11.92 -9.12
N ALA A 107 -6.73 11.09 -8.16
CA ALA A 107 -5.38 10.54 -8.18
C ALA A 107 -5.12 9.77 -9.48
N HIS A 108 -3.98 10.02 -10.13
CA HIS A 108 -3.69 9.48 -11.45
C HIS A 108 -3.30 8.02 -11.39
N VAL A 109 -3.76 7.25 -12.37
CA VAL A 109 -3.52 5.81 -12.44
C VAL A 109 -2.59 5.52 -13.61
N TYR A 110 -1.49 4.80 -13.36
CA TYR A 110 -0.48 4.43 -14.34
C TYR A 110 -0.27 2.92 -14.37
N TRP A 111 -0.05 2.39 -15.56
CA TRP A 111 0.33 0.99 -15.72
C TRP A 111 1.79 0.77 -15.33
N GLU A 112 2.07 -0.18 -14.44
CA GLU A 112 3.44 -0.53 -14.04
C GLU A 112 3.96 -1.75 -14.83
N THR A 113 3.42 -2.93 -14.54
CA THR A 113 3.79 -4.20 -15.20
C THR A 113 2.77 -5.30 -14.88
N GLY A 114 2.48 -6.20 -15.82
CA GLY A 114 1.52 -7.28 -15.62
C GLY A 114 0.16 -6.79 -15.11
N ARG A 115 -0.35 -7.40 -14.03
CA ARG A 115 -1.57 -6.98 -13.31
C ARG A 115 -1.32 -6.01 -12.14
N ARG A 116 -0.13 -5.40 -12.09
CA ARG A 116 0.18 -4.33 -11.12
C ARG A 116 -0.05 -2.97 -11.75
N VAL A 117 -0.68 -2.13 -10.96
CA VAL A 117 -0.98 -0.74 -11.30
C VAL A 117 -0.30 0.15 -10.27
N ALA A 118 0.42 1.14 -10.76
CA ALA A 118 0.94 2.21 -9.93
C ALA A 118 -0.12 3.32 -9.87
N ILE A 119 -0.69 3.54 -8.70
CA ILE A 119 -1.59 4.67 -8.45
C ILE A 119 -0.75 5.81 -7.88
N PHE A 120 -0.71 6.92 -8.59
CA PHE A 120 0.13 8.06 -8.30
C PHE A 120 -0.72 9.27 -7.87
N CYS A 121 -0.39 9.86 -6.73
CA CYS A 121 -1.00 11.11 -6.28
C CYS A 121 0.09 12.15 -6.00
N ASN A 122 0.37 12.95 -7.03
CA ASN A 122 1.13 14.21 -6.99
C ASN A 122 2.17 14.32 -5.85
N ALA A 123 2.24 15.43 -5.12
CA ALA A 123 3.29 15.66 -4.11
C ALA A 123 3.19 14.75 -2.87
N ASN A 124 2.11 13.97 -2.74
CA ASN A 124 1.80 13.17 -1.55
C ASN A 124 2.40 11.76 -1.60
N GLY A 125 2.54 11.17 -2.78
CA GLY A 125 3.19 9.89 -2.95
C GLY A 125 2.63 8.99 -4.05
N GLU A 126 3.05 7.74 -4.01
CA GLU A 126 2.62 6.65 -4.90
C GLU A 126 2.20 5.44 -4.06
N VAL A 127 1.12 4.79 -4.49
CA VAL A 127 0.66 3.51 -3.96
C VAL A 127 0.67 2.51 -5.10
N ILE A 128 1.34 1.37 -4.90
CA ILE A 128 1.31 0.27 -5.85
C ILE A 128 0.23 -0.70 -5.42
N VAL A 129 -0.68 -1.01 -6.33
CA VAL A 129 -1.75 -1.98 -6.12
C VAL A 129 -1.62 -3.14 -7.11
N GLU A 130 -2.13 -4.29 -6.69
CA GLU A 130 -2.18 -5.49 -7.52
C GLU A 130 -3.61 -6.01 -7.54
N GLU A 131 -4.12 -6.30 -8.74
CA GLU A 131 -5.44 -6.90 -8.91
C GLU A 131 -5.48 -8.30 -8.29
N ARG A 132 -6.55 -8.57 -7.55
CA ARG A 132 -6.82 -9.82 -6.83
C ARG A 132 -8.31 -10.13 -6.91
N GLY A 133 -8.70 -11.31 -6.44
CA GLY A 133 -10.09 -11.78 -6.46
C GLY A 133 -10.41 -12.63 -7.68
N THR A 134 -11.70 -12.83 -7.91
CA THR A 134 -12.23 -13.51 -9.10
C THR A 134 -12.59 -12.49 -10.18
N ALA A 135 -12.81 -12.93 -11.42
CA ALA A 135 -13.25 -12.05 -12.50
C ALA A 135 -14.57 -11.34 -12.19
N GLU A 136 -15.45 -11.96 -11.39
CA GLU A 136 -16.75 -11.41 -10.98
C GLU A 136 -16.65 -10.43 -9.81
N ARG A 137 -15.61 -10.56 -8.97
CA ARG A 137 -15.40 -9.74 -7.77
C ARG A 137 -13.93 -9.34 -7.64
N PRO A 138 -13.42 -8.56 -8.60
CA PRO A 138 -12.06 -8.07 -8.54
C PRO A 138 -11.92 -7.05 -7.41
N PHE A 139 -10.73 -7.01 -6.80
CA PHE A 139 -10.33 -5.96 -5.88
C PHE A 139 -8.84 -5.69 -6.03
N TYR A 140 -8.38 -4.54 -5.57
CA TYR A 140 -7.01 -4.10 -5.70
C TYR A 140 -6.33 -4.10 -4.34
N SER A 141 -5.41 -5.04 -4.12
CA SER A 141 -4.64 -5.09 -2.89
C SER A 141 -3.48 -4.12 -2.94
N ILE A 142 -3.37 -3.26 -1.94
CA ILE A 142 -2.18 -2.43 -1.76
C ILE A 142 -0.97 -3.30 -1.47
N VAL A 143 0.08 -3.13 -2.27
CA VAL A 143 1.37 -3.80 -2.12
C VAL A 143 2.33 -2.93 -1.32
N THR A 144 2.51 -1.68 -1.71
CA THR A 144 3.41 -0.74 -1.03
C THR A 144 2.98 0.71 -1.24
N ALA A 145 3.57 1.63 -0.47
CA ALA A 145 3.34 3.06 -0.57
C ALA A 145 4.67 3.84 -0.44
N ILE A 146 4.82 4.93 -1.19
CA ILE A 146 6.08 5.66 -1.40
C ILE A 146 5.84 7.16 -1.27
N ARG A 147 6.54 7.84 -0.35
CA ARG A 147 6.37 9.30 -0.12
C ARG A 147 7.02 10.16 -1.18
N HIS A 148 8.20 9.76 -1.66
CA HIS A 148 8.96 10.46 -2.71
C HIS A 148 9.03 9.57 -3.93
N PRO A 149 7.95 9.49 -4.73
CA PRO A 149 7.93 8.63 -5.87
C PRO A 149 8.81 9.21 -6.97
N VAL A 150 9.45 8.32 -7.72
CA VAL A 150 10.10 8.68 -8.98
C VAL A 150 9.03 8.89 -10.05
N LYS A 151 9.39 9.57 -11.14
CA LYS A 151 8.49 9.78 -12.29
C LYS A 151 7.79 8.46 -12.66
N PRO A 152 6.45 8.45 -12.79
CA PRO A 152 5.70 7.24 -13.07
C PRO A 152 6.23 6.58 -14.35
N LYS A 153 6.37 5.26 -14.28
CA LYS A 153 6.73 4.43 -15.43
C LYS A 153 5.43 3.99 -16.11
N GLY A 154 5.41 3.97 -17.44
CA GLY A 154 4.28 3.47 -18.23
C GLY A 154 3.20 4.50 -18.57
N SER A 155 2.16 4.03 -19.26
CA SER A 155 1.07 4.86 -19.78
C SER A 155 0.06 5.23 -18.70
N ARG A 156 -0.46 6.46 -18.76
CA ARG A 156 -1.58 6.88 -17.91
C ARG A 156 -2.85 6.16 -18.36
N LEU A 157 -3.50 5.50 -17.41
CA LEU A 157 -4.73 4.73 -17.61
C LEU A 157 -5.97 5.55 -17.28
N GLY A 158 -5.86 6.52 -16.36
CA GLY A 158 -6.98 7.34 -15.93
C GLY A 158 -6.73 8.07 -14.63
N ALA A 159 -7.77 8.20 -13.82
CA ALA A 159 -7.75 8.72 -12.46
C ALA A 159 -8.77 7.98 -11.58
N LEU A 160 -8.55 7.96 -10.27
CA LEU A 160 -9.54 7.44 -9.31
C LEU A 160 -10.82 8.27 -9.33
N GLY A 161 -11.96 7.59 -9.14
CA GLY A 161 -13.27 8.20 -8.95
C GLY A 161 -13.45 8.86 -7.59
#